data_AF-A0A151IZX8-F1
#
_entry.id   AF-A0A151IZX8-F1
#
_cell.length_a   1.000
_cell.length_b   1.000
_cell.length_c   1.000
_cell.angle_alpha   90.00
_cell.angle_beta   90.00
_cell.angle_gamma   90.00
#
_symmetry.space_group_name_H-M   'P 1'
#
loop_
_entity.id
_entity.type
_entity.pdbx_description
1 polymer ?
#
loop_
_entity_poly.entity_id
_entity_poly.type
_entity_poly.pdbx_seq_one_letter_code
_entity_poly.pdbx_strand_id
1 'polypeptide(L)'
;MPSWRAILIFKRVRKLYFAYNILLQNKKYTRKQKFWVRPMFTQRMRHLQGASDNLVVEMQTTDREEFFNYFRMTPELFEELLSLVGPLIDKQELCRVPISSRTRLQLVLHWLASGDSMASFSYAFRIGANTASKIIKETCTALWKVLKDRVFLQSTDENWQKVADNFERICQFPNCIGAVDGKHIMIQACI
;
A
#
# COMPACT_ATOMS: atom_id res chain seq x y z
N MET A 1 -16.10 36.57 44.18
CA MET A 1 -16.23 35.46 43.20
C MET A 1 -15.62 35.91 41.88
N PRO A 2 -14.77 35.10 41.20
CA PRO A 2 -14.17 35.52 39.93
C PRO A 2 -15.25 35.76 38.88
N SER A 3 -15.17 36.85 38.12
CA SER A 3 -16.14 37.13 37.06
C SER A 3 -16.07 36.06 35.96
N TRP A 4 -17.21 35.69 35.39
CA TRP A 4 -17.28 34.69 34.29
C TRP A 4 -16.36 35.03 33.11
N ARG A 5 -16.12 36.32 32.87
CA ARG A 5 -15.16 36.82 31.88
C ARG A 5 -13.72 36.40 32.21
N ALA A 6 -13.31 36.46 33.48
CA ALA A 6 -11.97 36.06 33.91
C ALA A 6 -11.73 34.55 33.70
N ILE A 7 -12.73 33.70 33.96
CA ILE A 7 -12.65 32.24 33.73
C ILE A 7 -12.50 31.93 32.23
N LEU A 8 -13.22 32.64 31.37
CA LEU A 8 -13.15 32.45 29.91
C LEU A 8 -11.79 32.87 29.36
N ILE A 9 -11.25 33.99 29.84
CA ILE A 9 -9.91 34.48 29.48
C ILE A 9 -8.84 33.47 29.93
N PHE A 10 -8.92 32.96 31.15
CA PHE A 10 -7.99 31.95 31.66
C PHE A 10 -8.00 30.67 30.80
N LYS A 11 -9.17 30.20 30.38
CA LYS A 11 -9.29 29.04 29.47
C LYS A 11 -8.64 29.31 28.11
N ARG A 12 -8.77 30.52 27.55
CA ARG A 12 -8.14 30.91 26.27
C ARG A 12 -6.62 31.02 26.40
N VAL A 13 -6.13 31.68 27.44
CA VAL A 13 -4.67 31.83 27.71
C VAL A 13 -4.04 30.47 27.93
N ARG A 14 -4.68 29.57 28.68
CA ARG A 14 -4.17 28.21 28.91
C ARG A 14 -4.12 27.39 27.61
N LYS A 15 -5.13 27.51 26.74
CA LYS A 15 -5.11 26.88 25.41
C LYS A 15 -3.95 27.41 24.55
N LEU A 16 -3.74 28.73 24.52
CA LEU A 16 -2.65 29.36 23.78
C LEU A 16 -1.28 28.95 24.33
N TYR A 17 -1.12 28.89 25.65
CA TYR A 17 0.10 28.43 26.30
C TYR A 17 0.38 26.95 25.98
N PHE A 18 -0.65 26.10 25.98
CA PHE A 18 -0.49 24.69 25.63
C PHE A 18 -0.12 24.53 24.15
N ALA A 19 -0.76 25.27 23.25
CA ALA A 19 -0.41 25.30 21.82
C ALA A 19 1.02 25.79 21.59
N TYR A 20 1.46 26.83 22.29
CA TYR A 20 2.82 27.34 22.24
C TYR A 20 3.84 26.29 22.69
N ASN A 21 3.58 25.57 23.79
CA ASN A 21 4.45 24.49 24.25
C ASN A 21 4.52 23.32 23.26
N ILE A 22 3.41 22.94 22.63
CA ILE A 22 3.40 21.93 21.56
C ILE A 22 4.28 22.38 20.38
N LEU A 23 4.17 23.64 19.97
CA LEU A 23 4.98 24.20 18.88
C LEU A 23 6.48 24.23 19.23
N LEU A 24 6.83 24.56 20.48
CA LEU A 24 8.22 24.53 20.95
C LEU A 24 8.78 23.11 21.03
N GLN A 25 7.98 22.13 21.47
CA GLN A 25 8.40 20.73 21.43
C GLN A 25 8.59 20.27 19.98
N ASN A 26 7.66 20.56 19.08
CA ASN A 26 7.80 20.22 17.66
C ASN A 26 9.06 20.82 17.02
N LYS A 27 9.45 22.06 17.36
CA LYS A 27 10.71 22.67 16.91
C LYS A 27 11.97 21.95 17.43
N LYS A 28 11.93 21.35 18.63
CA LYS A 28 13.03 20.53 19.15
C LYS A 28 13.11 19.16 18.46
N TYR A 29 11.97 18.62 18.00
CA TYR A 29 11.88 17.31 17.34
C TYR A 29 11.98 17.35 15.82
N THR A 30 12.08 18.52 15.17
CA THR A 30 12.40 18.58 13.73
C THR A 30 13.83 18.09 13.50
N ARG A 31 14.00 16.77 13.33
CA ARG A 31 15.25 16.15 12.92
C ARG A 31 15.70 16.82 11.62
N LYS A 32 16.86 17.49 11.64
CA LYS A 32 17.51 17.97 10.41
C LYS A 32 17.65 16.79 9.46
N GLN A 33 17.12 16.95 8.25
CA GLN A 33 17.19 15.90 7.23
C GLN A 33 18.66 15.67 6.85
N LYS A 34 19.22 14.52 7.24
CA LYS A 34 20.63 14.18 6.93
C LYS A 34 20.85 13.92 5.44
N PHE A 35 19.82 13.41 4.75
CA PHE A 35 19.90 13.03 3.35
C PHE A 35 18.59 13.38 2.64
N TRP A 36 18.69 14.01 1.46
CA TRP A 36 17.53 14.20 0.60
C TRP A 36 16.98 12.86 0.10
N VAL A 37 17.88 11.99 -0.36
CA VAL A 37 17.61 10.57 -0.65
C VAL A 37 18.76 9.78 -0.03
N ARG A 38 18.44 8.68 0.66
CA ARG A 38 19.49 7.80 1.21
C ARG A 38 20.30 7.20 0.05
N PRO A 39 21.63 7.05 0.17
CA PRO A 39 22.48 6.54 -0.93
C PRO A 39 21.98 5.22 -1.54
N MET A 40 21.44 4.31 -0.70
CA MET A 40 20.90 3.03 -1.13
C MET A 40 19.59 3.09 -1.94
N PHE A 41 18.88 4.23 -1.92
CA PHE A 41 17.60 4.44 -2.61
C PHE A 41 17.71 5.36 -3.83
N THR A 42 18.94 5.62 -4.29
CA THR A 42 19.19 6.34 -5.53
C THR A 42 18.69 5.52 -6.73
N GLN A 43 18.39 6.20 -7.83
CA GLN A 43 17.92 5.55 -9.05
C GLN A 43 18.94 4.51 -9.57
N ARG A 44 20.23 4.86 -9.57
CA ARG A 44 21.31 3.94 -9.93
C ARG A 44 21.28 2.66 -9.09
N MET A 45 21.16 2.77 -7.77
CA MET A 45 21.13 1.59 -6.90
C MET A 45 19.86 0.76 -7.06
N ARG A 46 18.74 1.39 -7.42
CA ARG A 46 17.50 0.68 -7.76
C ARG A 46 17.66 -0.19 -9.01
N HIS A 47 18.29 0.33 -10.06
CA HIS A 47 18.53 -0.46 -11.26
C HIS A 47 19.56 -1.57 -11.02
N LEU A 48 20.64 -1.28 -10.30
CA LEU A 48 21.71 -2.26 -10.07
C LEU A 48 21.37 -3.35 -9.06
N GLN A 49 20.49 -3.07 -8.08
CA GLN A 49 20.28 -3.97 -6.93
C GLN A 49 18.82 -4.04 -6.46
N GLY A 50 17.88 -3.44 -7.18
CA GLY A 50 16.45 -3.55 -6.89
C GLY A 50 15.87 -4.81 -7.52
N ALA A 51 14.95 -5.46 -6.82
CA ALA A 51 14.32 -6.70 -7.28
C ALA A 51 13.72 -6.60 -8.69
N SER A 52 13.12 -5.45 -9.03
CA SER A 52 12.44 -5.20 -10.31
C SER A 52 13.30 -5.45 -11.54
N ASP A 53 14.54 -4.95 -11.54
CA ASP A 53 15.49 -5.03 -12.66
C ASP A 53 16.48 -6.21 -12.51
N ASN A 54 16.39 -6.97 -11.41
CA ASN A 54 17.29 -8.09 -11.11
C ASN A 54 16.48 -9.37 -10.88
N LEU A 55 16.17 -9.71 -9.61
CA LEU A 55 15.49 -10.95 -9.22
C LEU A 55 14.23 -11.25 -10.07
N VAL A 56 13.42 -10.24 -10.37
CA VAL A 56 12.20 -10.42 -11.16
C VAL A 56 12.50 -10.81 -12.61
N VAL A 57 13.54 -10.22 -13.19
CA VAL A 57 14.00 -10.55 -14.55
C VAL A 57 14.57 -11.97 -14.58
N GLU A 58 15.33 -12.35 -13.56
CA GLU A 58 15.88 -13.70 -13.40
C GLU A 58 14.77 -14.75 -13.31
N MET A 59 13.75 -14.53 -12.46
CA MET A 59 12.59 -15.41 -12.37
C MET A 59 11.85 -15.49 -13.72
N GLN A 60 11.58 -14.36 -14.36
CA GLN A 60 10.87 -14.34 -15.64
C GLN A 60 11.59 -15.10 -16.76
N THR A 61 12.92 -15.14 -16.74
CA THR A 61 13.74 -15.78 -17.77
C THR A 61 14.09 -17.24 -17.47
N THR A 62 14.30 -17.57 -16.20
CA THR A 62 14.84 -18.86 -15.77
C THR A 62 13.76 -19.78 -15.21
N ASP A 63 12.84 -19.24 -14.39
CA ASP A 63 11.88 -20.03 -13.62
C ASP A 63 10.51 -19.35 -13.49
N ARG A 64 9.56 -19.83 -14.30
CA ARG A 64 8.18 -19.34 -14.32
C ARG A 64 7.39 -19.74 -13.06
N GLU A 65 7.75 -20.83 -12.40
CA GLU A 65 7.05 -21.27 -11.18
C GLU A 65 7.39 -20.33 -10.02
N GLU A 66 8.65 -19.94 -9.89
CA GLU A 66 9.07 -18.93 -8.91
C GLU A 66 8.42 -17.56 -9.19
N PHE A 67 8.33 -17.16 -10.46
CA PHE A 67 7.58 -15.95 -10.81
C PHE A 67 6.11 -16.03 -10.36
N PHE A 68 5.46 -17.18 -10.59
CA PHE A 68 4.08 -17.40 -10.16
C PHE A 68 3.95 -17.40 -8.64
N ASN A 69 4.88 -18.02 -7.91
CA ASN A 69 4.89 -18.00 -6.45
C ASN A 69 5.07 -16.57 -5.92
N TYR A 70 5.92 -15.79 -6.57
CA TYR A 70 6.26 -14.43 -6.16
C TYR A 70 5.12 -13.42 -6.38
N PHE A 71 4.37 -13.52 -7.49
CA PHE A 71 3.32 -12.57 -7.87
C PHE A 71 1.89 -13.14 -7.86
N ARG A 72 1.71 -14.45 -7.67
CA ARG A 72 0.44 -15.20 -7.79
C ARG A 72 -0.24 -15.06 -9.16
N MET A 73 0.56 -14.84 -10.20
CA MET A 73 0.11 -14.76 -11.60
C MET A 73 1.25 -15.09 -12.56
N THR A 74 0.91 -15.46 -13.79
CA THR A 74 1.90 -15.71 -14.84
C THR A 74 2.47 -14.38 -15.38
N PRO A 75 3.65 -14.40 -16.02
CA PRO A 75 4.22 -13.21 -16.65
C PRO A 75 3.29 -12.59 -17.71
N GLU A 76 2.57 -13.42 -18.47
CA GLU A 76 1.64 -12.95 -19.50
C GLU A 76 0.47 -12.18 -18.88
N LEU A 77 -0.14 -12.72 -17.81
CA LEU A 77 -1.22 -12.03 -17.10
C LEU A 77 -0.72 -10.74 -16.43
N PHE A 78 0.53 -10.73 -15.96
CA PHE A 78 1.16 -9.51 -15.44
C PHE A 78 1.25 -8.41 -16.52
N GLU A 79 1.66 -8.76 -17.75
CA GLU A 79 1.73 -7.79 -18.85
C GLU A 79 0.34 -7.27 -19.25
N GLU A 80 -0.65 -8.16 -19.32
CA GLU A 80 -2.04 -7.76 -19.57
C GLU A 80 -2.53 -6.78 -18.49
N LEU A 81 -2.31 -7.10 -17.22
CA LEU A 81 -2.70 -6.23 -16.12
C LEU A 81 -1.96 -4.89 -16.15
N LEU A 82 -0.66 -4.91 -16.48
CA LEU A 82 0.15 -3.71 -16.64
C LEU A 82 -0.37 -2.82 -17.78
N SER A 83 -0.82 -3.40 -18.89
CA SER A 83 -1.41 -2.63 -19.99
C SER A 83 -2.67 -1.86 -19.58
N LEU A 84 -3.48 -2.45 -18.69
CA LEU A 84 -4.73 -1.84 -18.21
C LEU A 84 -4.49 -0.79 -17.12
N VAL A 85 -3.61 -1.10 -16.15
CA VAL A 85 -3.39 -0.27 -14.96
C VAL A 85 -2.28 0.76 -15.17
N GLY A 86 -1.31 0.45 -16.02
CA GLY A 86 -0.14 1.27 -16.33
C GLY A 86 -0.45 2.74 -16.57
N PRO A 87 -1.40 3.09 -17.47
CA PRO A 87 -1.76 4.47 -17.74
C PRO A 87 -2.27 5.26 -16.53
N LEU A 88 -2.83 4.60 -15.51
CA LEU A 88 -3.36 5.24 -14.30
C LEU A 88 -2.31 5.45 -13.22
N ILE A 89 -1.26 4.62 -13.21
CA ILE A 89 -0.20 4.64 -12.19
C ILE A 89 1.09 5.29 -12.69
N ASP A 90 1.19 5.54 -13.99
CA ASP A 90 2.32 6.22 -14.58
C ASP A 90 2.39 7.67 -14.09
N LYS A 91 3.61 8.16 -13.91
CA LYS A 91 3.86 9.49 -13.34
C LYS A 91 4.69 10.28 -14.34
N GLN A 92 4.34 11.55 -14.49
CA GLN A 92 5.13 12.47 -15.30
C GLN A 92 6.44 12.81 -14.59
N GLU A 93 7.51 12.90 -15.36
CA GLU A 93 8.77 13.43 -14.89
C GLU A 93 8.65 14.95 -14.71
N LEU A 94 8.89 15.41 -13.48
CA LEU A 94 8.88 16.85 -13.16
C LEU A 94 10.27 17.27 -12.68
N CYS A 95 10.64 16.81 -11.48
CA CYS A 95 11.95 17.12 -10.88
C CYS A 95 12.83 15.88 -10.72
N ARG A 96 12.28 14.69 -10.94
CA ARG A 96 12.91 13.38 -10.74
C ARG A 96 12.30 12.37 -11.70
N VAL A 97 13.14 11.48 -12.19
CA VAL A 97 12.68 10.27 -12.86
C VAL A 97 11.78 9.48 -11.90
N PRO A 98 10.50 9.30 -12.24
CA PRO A 98 9.58 8.55 -11.41
C PRO A 98 9.92 7.06 -11.42
N ILE A 99 9.44 6.34 -10.42
CA ILE A 99 9.48 4.87 -10.44
C ILE A 99 8.48 4.41 -11.51
N SER A 100 8.94 3.57 -12.43
CA SER A 100 8.13 3.09 -13.57
C SER A 100 6.84 2.41 -13.11
N SER A 101 5.80 2.50 -13.94
CA SER A 101 4.52 1.80 -13.71
C SER A 101 4.71 0.30 -13.47
N ARG A 102 5.63 -0.34 -14.22
CA ARG A 102 6.01 -1.74 -14.04
C ARG A 102 6.55 -2.03 -12.64
N THR A 103 7.58 -1.31 -12.19
CA THR A 103 8.17 -1.52 -10.85
C THR A 103 7.15 -1.25 -9.75
N ARG A 104 6.28 -0.25 -9.95
CA ARG A 104 5.19 0.06 -9.02
C ARG A 104 4.20 -1.10 -8.92
N LEU A 105 3.80 -1.69 -10.05
CA LEU A 105 2.88 -2.82 -10.06
C LEU A 105 3.52 -4.07 -9.42
N GLN A 106 4.77 -4.39 -9.76
CA GLN A 106 5.52 -5.52 -9.17
C GLN A 106 5.60 -5.39 -7.65
N LEU A 107 5.99 -4.22 -7.13
CA LEU A 107 6.03 -3.96 -5.69
C LEU A 107 4.70 -4.30 -5.01
N VAL A 108 3.59 -3.89 -5.62
CA VAL A 108 2.25 -4.00 -5.02
C VAL A 108 1.72 -5.41 -5.11
N LEU A 109 1.91 -6.09 -6.23
CA LEU A 109 1.50 -7.49 -6.38
C LEU A 109 2.27 -8.39 -5.41
N HIS A 110 3.58 -8.22 -5.29
CA HIS A 110 4.35 -8.99 -4.32
C HIS A 110 3.91 -8.67 -2.88
N TRP A 111 3.59 -7.39 -2.59
CA TRP A 111 3.03 -6.98 -1.29
C TRP A 111 1.69 -7.65 -0.95
N LEU A 112 0.79 -7.76 -1.93
CA LEU A 112 -0.48 -8.45 -1.78
C LEU A 112 -0.30 -9.98 -1.65
N ALA A 113 0.70 -10.54 -2.32
CA ALA A 113 0.97 -11.97 -2.34
C ALA A 113 1.66 -12.51 -1.08
N SER A 114 2.64 -11.78 -0.52
CA SER A 114 3.48 -12.28 0.58
C SER A 114 3.01 -11.86 1.97
N GLY A 115 2.37 -10.69 2.10
CA GLY A 115 2.01 -10.11 3.39
C GLY A 115 3.21 -9.68 4.26
N ASP A 116 4.40 -9.56 3.70
CA ASP A 116 5.63 -9.18 4.42
C ASP A 116 5.63 -7.69 4.85
N SER A 117 6.57 -7.33 5.73
CA SER A 117 6.73 -5.99 6.28
C SER A 117 7.12 -4.96 5.21
N MET A 118 6.61 -3.74 5.35
CA MET A 118 6.98 -2.62 4.47
C MET A 118 8.50 -2.35 4.45
N ALA A 119 9.22 -2.68 5.53
CA ALA A 119 10.65 -2.53 5.60
C ALA A 119 11.37 -3.50 4.65
N SER A 120 10.95 -4.76 4.61
CA SER A 120 11.46 -5.78 3.68
C SER A 120 11.31 -5.33 2.23
N PHE A 121 10.10 -4.89 1.86
CA PHE A 121 9.82 -4.35 0.52
C PHE A 121 10.65 -3.12 0.18
N SER A 122 10.82 -2.23 1.16
CA SER A 122 11.62 -1.02 0.99
C SER A 122 13.07 -1.34 0.61
N TYR A 123 13.66 -2.34 1.27
CA TYR A 123 15.00 -2.81 0.97
C TYR A 123 15.06 -3.59 -0.34
N ALA A 124 14.16 -4.55 -0.56
CA ALA A 124 14.15 -5.40 -1.76
C ALA A 124 14.03 -4.59 -3.05
N PHE A 125 13.11 -3.62 -3.10
CA PHE A 125 12.90 -2.77 -4.29
C PHE A 125 13.73 -1.49 -4.28
N ARG A 126 14.53 -1.22 -3.24
CA ARG A 126 15.30 0.02 -3.09
C ARG A 126 14.43 1.29 -3.21
N ILE A 127 13.26 1.25 -2.58
CA ILE A 127 12.29 2.35 -2.54
C ILE A 127 12.05 2.71 -1.08
N GLY A 128 12.16 3.99 -0.70
CA GLY A 128 11.91 4.40 0.69
C GLY A 128 10.50 4.02 1.15
N ALA A 129 10.35 3.53 2.39
CA ALA A 129 9.09 3.01 2.92
C ALA A 129 7.87 3.96 2.74
N ASN A 130 8.08 5.26 2.94
CA ASN A 130 7.03 6.27 2.71
C ASN A 130 6.57 6.32 1.24
N THR A 131 7.51 6.20 0.30
CA THR A 131 7.21 6.17 -1.13
C THR A 131 6.54 4.86 -1.50
N ALA A 132 7.02 3.72 -1.00
CA ALA A 132 6.41 2.41 -1.21
C ALA A 132 4.96 2.38 -0.72
N SER A 133 4.68 2.90 0.48
CA SER A 133 3.32 3.00 1.03
C SER A 133 2.39 3.85 0.15
N LYS A 134 2.88 4.98 -0.38
CA LYS A 134 2.11 5.80 -1.34
C LYS A 134 1.84 5.05 -2.63
N ILE A 135 2.85 4.36 -3.17
CA ILE A 135 2.71 3.53 -4.37
C ILE A 135 1.65 2.46 -4.16
N ILE A 136 1.68 1.75 -3.03
CA ILE A 136 0.68 0.73 -2.69
C ILE A 136 -0.72 1.32 -2.70
N LYS A 137 -0.94 2.44 -1.99
CA LYS A 137 -2.25 3.09 -1.97
C LYS A 137 -2.73 3.51 -3.37
N GLU A 138 -1.89 4.20 -4.14
CA GLU A 138 -2.23 4.67 -5.49
C GLU A 138 -2.54 3.51 -6.43
N THR A 139 -1.72 2.46 -6.40
CA THR A 139 -1.83 1.31 -7.31
C THR A 139 -3.01 0.42 -6.94
N CYS A 140 -3.27 0.15 -5.66
CA CYS A 140 -4.48 -0.56 -5.23
C CYS A 140 -5.75 0.19 -5.63
N THR A 141 -5.74 1.51 -5.57
CA THR A 141 -6.87 2.33 -6.03
C THR A 141 -7.07 2.18 -7.54
N ALA A 142 -5.99 2.17 -8.32
CA ALA A 142 -6.07 1.97 -9.77
C ALA A 142 -6.53 0.55 -10.12
N LEU A 143 -6.01 -0.47 -9.45
CA LEU A 143 -6.43 -1.87 -9.58
C LEU A 143 -7.92 -2.02 -9.33
N TRP A 144 -8.43 -1.44 -8.24
CA TRP A 144 -9.86 -1.46 -7.93
C TRP A 144 -10.70 -0.83 -9.05
N LYS A 145 -10.30 0.34 -9.55
CA LYS A 145 -11.04 1.03 -10.63
C LYS A 145 -11.12 0.21 -11.92
N VAL A 146 -10.05 -0.48 -12.27
CA VAL A 146 -9.95 -1.25 -13.52
C VAL A 146 -10.61 -2.63 -13.41
N LEU A 147 -10.41 -3.30 -12.28
CA LEU A 147 -10.78 -4.72 -12.13
C LEU A 147 -12.15 -4.92 -11.51
N LYS A 148 -12.71 -3.95 -10.76
CA LYS A 148 -13.95 -4.16 -10.00
C LYS A 148 -15.08 -4.72 -10.86
N ASP A 149 -15.28 -4.18 -12.05
CA ASP A 149 -16.39 -4.53 -12.93
C ASP A 149 -16.09 -5.76 -13.80
N ARG A 150 -14.81 -6.18 -13.88
CA ARG A 150 -14.37 -7.35 -14.65
C ARG A 150 -14.31 -8.62 -13.82
N VAL A 151 -13.96 -8.49 -12.53
CA VAL A 151 -13.67 -9.62 -11.64
C VAL A 151 -14.82 -9.88 -10.69
N PHE A 152 -15.49 -8.84 -10.19
CA PHE A 152 -16.61 -9.04 -9.27
C PHE A 152 -17.93 -9.15 -10.03
N LEU A 153 -18.83 -9.94 -9.45
CA LEU A 153 -20.21 -10.03 -9.89
C LEU A 153 -20.90 -8.67 -9.71
N GLN A 154 -21.85 -8.38 -10.59
CA GLN A 154 -22.75 -7.25 -10.39
C GLN A 154 -23.56 -7.46 -9.11
N SER A 155 -23.67 -6.41 -8.30
CA SER A 155 -24.38 -6.42 -7.02
C SER A 155 -25.89 -6.47 -7.24
N THR A 156 -26.41 -7.65 -7.53
CA THR A 156 -27.84 -7.95 -7.66
C THR A 156 -28.20 -9.04 -6.65
N ASP A 157 -29.42 -8.99 -6.12
CA ASP A 157 -29.88 -9.93 -5.10
C ASP A 157 -29.84 -11.36 -5.64
N GLU A 158 -30.15 -11.56 -6.93
CA GLU A 158 -30.09 -12.86 -7.58
C GLU A 158 -28.66 -13.43 -7.65
N ASN A 159 -27.67 -12.58 -7.92
CA ASN A 159 -26.28 -13.01 -7.93
C ASN A 159 -25.79 -13.38 -6.53
N TRP A 160 -26.15 -12.60 -5.51
CA TRP A 160 -25.76 -12.89 -4.13
C TRP A 160 -26.44 -14.16 -3.60
N GLN A 161 -27.71 -14.37 -3.94
CA GLN A 161 -28.43 -15.59 -3.57
C GLN A 161 -27.74 -16.82 -4.19
N LYS A 162 -27.38 -16.77 -5.49
CA LYS A 162 -26.65 -17.86 -6.14
C LYS A 162 -25.30 -18.17 -5.49
N VAL A 163 -24.59 -17.16 -5.01
CA VAL A 163 -23.31 -17.36 -4.29
C VAL A 163 -23.58 -18.01 -2.94
N ALA A 164 -24.57 -17.52 -2.19
CA ALA A 164 -24.97 -18.09 -0.90
C ALA A 164 -25.40 -19.55 -1.02
N ASP A 165 -26.26 -19.88 -1.98
CA ASP A 165 -26.74 -21.24 -2.24
C ASP A 165 -25.58 -22.18 -2.59
N ASN A 166 -24.63 -21.71 -3.42
CA ASN A 166 -23.44 -22.48 -3.76
C ASN A 166 -22.53 -22.72 -2.56
N PHE A 167 -22.34 -21.71 -1.71
CA PHE A 167 -21.52 -21.85 -0.50
C PHE A 167 -22.20 -22.79 0.49
N GLU A 168 -23.51 -22.70 0.67
CA GLU A 168 -24.29 -23.62 1.51
C GLU A 168 -24.18 -25.06 1.00
N ARG A 169 -24.29 -25.27 -0.32
CA ARG A 169 -24.15 -26.60 -0.93
C ARG A 169 -22.77 -27.23 -0.66
N ILE A 170 -21.70 -26.45 -0.65
CA ILE A 170 -20.33 -26.95 -0.51
C ILE A 170 -19.89 -27.03 0.95
N CYS A 171 -20.18 -25.97 1.71
CA CYS A 171 -19.67 -25.75 3.07
C CYS A 171 -20.72 -25.99 4.16
N GLN A 172 -21.98 -26.25 3.78
CA GLN A 172 -23.12 -26.41 4.71
C GLN A 172 -23.32 -25.19 5.63
N PHE A 173 -23.02 -24.00 5.11
CA PHE A 173 -23.15 -22.75 5.83
C PHE A 173 -24.12 -21.82 5.10
N PRO A 174 -25.37 -21.66 5.59
CA PRO A 174 -26.39 -20.87 4.92
C PRO A 174 -26.05 -19.38 4.93
N ASN A 175 -26.51 -18.64 3.92
CA ASN A 175 -26.35 -17.18 3.79
C ASN A 175 -24.88 -16.68 3.83
N CYS A 176 -23.91 -17.52 3.44
CA CYS A 176 -22.52 -17.10 3.33
C CYS A 176 -22.15 -16.82 1.87
N ILE A 177 -21.70 -15.60 1.60
CA ILE A 177 -21.33 -15.15 0.25
C ILE A 177 -19.83 -15.26 -0.05
N GLY A 178 -19.05 -15.84 0.87
CA GLY A 178 -17.62 -16.05 0.70
C GLY A 178 -16.88 -16.16 2.03
N ALA A 179 -15.67 -16.69 1.95
CA ALA A 179 -14.74 -16.76 3.07
C ALA A 179 -13.50 -15.93 2.76
N VAL A 180 -13.04 -15.16 3.73
CA VAL A 180 -11.74 -14.49 3.70
C VAL A 180 -10.82 -15.25 4.64
N ASP A 181 -9.65 -15.65 4.14
CA ASP A 181 -8.69 -16.37 4.97
C ASP A 181 -8.25 -15.54 6.19
N GLY A 182 -7.90 -16.23 7.27
CA GLY A 182 -7.61 -15.62 8.57
C GLY A 182 -6.41 -14.69 8.50
N LYS A 183 -6.59 -13.43 8.92
CA LYS A 183 -5.47 -12.51 9.18
C LYS A 183 -5.26 -12.37 10.68
N HIS A 184 -4.04 -12.64 11.16
CA HIS A 184 -3.65 -12.27 12.52
C HIS A 184 -3.61 -10.75 12.66
N ILE A 185 -4.61 -10.17 13.33
CA ILE A 185 -4.64 -8.77 13.73
C ILE A 185 -4.08 -8.68 15.15
N MET A 186 -2.87 -8.17 15.29
CA MET A 186 -2.31 -7.85 16.61
C MET A 186 -3.05 -6.66 17.20
N ILE A 187 -3.91 -6.91 18.20
CA ILE A 187 -4.56 -5.85 18.97
C ILE A 187 -3.62 -5.51 20.14
N GLN A 188 -3.04 -4.32 20.10
CA GLN A 188 -2.27 -3.81 21.24
C GLN A 188 -3.25 -3.31 22.31
N ALA A 189 -3.30 -4.01 23.44
CA ALA A 189 -4.02 -3.53 24.61
C ALA A 189 -3.39 -2.23 25.13
N CYS A 190 -4.22 -1.26 25.51
CA CYS A 190 -3.76 -0.09 26.24
C CYS A 190 -3.20 -0.56 27.59
N ILE A 191 -1.91 -0.27 27.83
CA ILE A 191 -1.28 -0.36 29.16
C ILE A 191 -1.44 0.99 29.85
#